data_AF-A0AB32W3Z6-F1
#
_entry.id   AF-A0AB32W3Z6-F1
#
_cell.length_a   1.000
_cell.length_b   1.000
_cell.length_c   1.000
_cell.angle_alpha   90.00
_cell.angle_beta   90.00
_cell.angle_gamma   90.00
#
_symmetry.space_group_name_H-M   'P 1'
#
loop_
_entity.id
_entity.type
_entity.pdbx_description
1 polymer ?
#
loop_
_entity_poly.entity_id
_entity_poly.type
_entity_poly.pdbx_seq_one_letter_code
_entity_poly.pdbx_strand_id
1 'polypeptide(L)'
;MRRGPNFSVCNIVANIEKPKFHILEVSGNNYLSWCLDVELHFQGQGLANAIIIDGNANDKDKANVLIFIRRHLYESLKTQYLSVRDPEILWTRLKERLQDFKSVFDYNSTLFDIVSRLELCGVKLTESELLEKTFSTCHASNIVLQQQYWQRQFKTFSELIFVLLTA
;
A
#
# COMPACT_ATOMS: atom_id res chain seq x y z
N MET A 1 -18.19 53.36 -2.13
CA MET A 1 -17.25 52.33 -2.64
C MET A 1 -16.09 52.18 -1.66
N ARG A 2 -16.14 51.18 -0.77
CA ARG A 2 -14.98 50.78 0.06
C ARG A 2 -14.59 49.37 -0.35
N ARG A 3 -13.32 49.22 -0.74
CA ARG A 3 -12.70 48.00 -1.28
C ARG A 3 -12.68 46.91 -0.20
N GLY A 4 -13.14 45.71 -0.54
CA GLY A 4 -13.00 44.51 0.30
C GLY A 4 -11.55 44.04 0.38
N PRO A 5 -11.19 43.20 1.36
CA PRO A 5 -9.82 42.73 1.52
C PRO A 5 -9.43 41.82 0.36
N ASN A 6 -8.30 42.15 -0.28
CA ASN A 6 -7.59 41.31 -1.23
C ASN A 6 -7.17 40.02 -0.52
N PHE A 7 -7.89 38.93 -0.76
CA PHE A 7 -7.37 37.60 -0.50
C PHE A 7 -6.30 37.33 -1.56
N SER A 8 -5.04 37.59 -1.21
CA SER A 8 -3.91 37.02 -1.91
C SER A 8 -4.00 35.50 -1.78
N VAL A 9 -4.50 34.86 -2.83
CA VAL A 9 -4.39 33.41 -2.99
C VAL A 9 -2.90 33.13 -3.15
N CYS A 10 -2.25 32.75 -2.05
CA CYS A 10 -0.91 32.18 -2.10
C CYS A 10 -1.00 30.91 -2.96
N ASN A 11 -0.67 31.04 -4.24
CA ASN A 11 -0.32 29.93 -5.11
C ASN A 11 0.98 29.32 -4.57
N ILE A 12 0.88 28.47 -3.55
CA ILE A 12 1.91 27.48 -3.30
C ILE A 12 1.77 26.47 -4.43
N VAL A 13 2.38 26.76 -5.57
CA VAL A 13 2.69 25.74 -6.56
C VAL A 13 3.65 24.80 -5.85
N ALA A 14 3.13 23.70 -5.32
CA ALA A 14 3.97 22.63 -4.83
C ALA A 14 4.86 22.23 -6.01
N ASN A 15 6.16 22.55 -5.92
CA ASN A 15 7.12 22.04 -6.87
C ASN A 15 7.22 20.53 -6.58
N ILE A 16 6.40 19.74 -7.27
CA ILE A 16 6.41 18.28 -7.15
C ILE A 16 7.66 17.82 -7.90
N GLU A 17 8.81 17.83 -7.22
CA GLU A 17 10.00 17.15 -7.72
C GLU A 17 9.61 15.72 -8.13
N LYS A 18 10.08 15.30 -9.31
CA LYS A 18 9.84 13.94 -9.78
C LYS A 18 10.42 12.95 -8.75
N PRO A 19 9.74 11.82 -8.50
CA PRO A 19 10.27 10.75 -7.64
C PRO A 19 11.71 10.39 -8.03
N LYS A 20 12.56 10.15 -7.04
CA LYS A 20 14.01 9.90 -7.28
C LYS A 20 14.25 8.57 -8.00
N PHE A 21 13.30 7.65 -7.85
CA PHE A 21 13.23 6.37 -8.56
C PHE A 21 11.74 6.00 -8.74
N HIS A 22 11.47 4.85 -9.37
CA HIS A 22 10.12 4.41 -9.69
C HIS A 22 9.26 4.30 -8.42
N ILE A 23 8.00 4.74 -8.47
CA ILE A 23 7.09 4.60 -7.32
C ILE A 23 6.63 3.14 -7.16
N LEU A 24 6.22 2.73 -5.96
CA LEU A 24 5.62 1.42 -5.74
C LEU A 24 4.30 1.32 -6.49
N GLU A 25 4.20 0.38 -7.43
CA GLU A 25 2.97 0.12 -8.17
C GLU A 25 1.92 -0.51 -7.26
N VAL A 26 0.64 -0.26 -7.54
CA VAL A 26 -0.48 -0.90 -6.81
C VAL A 26 -0.42 -2.43 -6.88
N SER A 27 0.03 -2.96 -8.02
CA SER A 27 0.16 -4.40 -8.30
C SER A 27 1.18 -5.09 -7.37
N GLY A 28 2.13 -4.32 -6.84
CA GLY A 28 3.29 -4.82 -6.12
C GLY A 28 4.39 -5.40 -7.00
N ASN A 29 4.26 -5.42 -8.34
CA ASN A 29 5.21 -6.09 -9.24
C ASN A 29 6.66 -5.60 -9.09
N ASN A 30 6.84 -4.31 -8.77
CA ASN A 30 8.15 -3.69 -8.56
C ASN A 30 8.52 -3.59 -7.07
N TYR A 31 7.83 -4.28 -6.17
CA TYR A 31 8.02 -4.14 -4.73
C TYR A 31 9.47 -4.42 -4.28
N LEU A 32 10.10 -5.47 -4.79
CA LEU A 32 11.46 -5.84 -4.40
C LEU A 32 12.50 -4.79 -4.80
N SER A 33 12.42 -4.26 -6.02
CA SER A 33 13.33 -3.20 -6.47
C SER A 33 13.04 -1.89 -5.75
N TRP A 34 11.76 -1.53 -5.58
CA TRP A 34 11.35 -0.35 -4.82
C TRP A 34 11.83 -0.39 -3.37
N CYS A 35 11.68 -1.54 -2.69
CA CYS A 35 12.10 -1.73 -1.32
C CYS A 35 13.61 -1.49 -1.17
N LEU A 36 14.41 -2.10 -2.06
CA LEU A 36 15.85 -1.92 -2.09
C LEU A 36 16.26 -0.46 -2.32
N ASP A 37 15.62 0.22 -3.30
CA ASP A 37 15.91 1.62 -3.60
C ASP A 37 15.61 2.54 -2.39
N VAL A 38 14.51 2.29 -1.68
CA VAL A 38 14.14 3.03 -0.47
C VAL A 38 15.15 2.77 0.66
N GLU A 39 15.50 1.52 0.92
CA GLU A 39 16.47 1.14 1.98
C GLU A 39 17.83 1.79 1.73
N LEU A 40 18.36 1.68 0.50
CA LEU A 40 19.62 2.31 0.11
C LEU A 40 19.55 3.84 0.21
N HIS A 41 18.41 4.44 -0.14
CA HIS A 41 18.21 5.88 -0.03
C HIS A 41 18.31 6.37 1.41
N PHE A 42 17.65 5.67 2.33
CA PHE A 42 17.68 6.02 3.75
C PHE A 42 19.02 5.70 4.40
N GLN A 43 19.66 4.60 4.02
CA GLN A 43 21.01 4.28 4.49
C GLN A 43 22.01 5.37 4.08
N GLY A 44 21.98 5.81 2.82
CA GLY A 44 22.86 6.88 2.32
C GLY A 44 22.62 8.25 2.98
N GLN A 45 21.44 8.48 3.55
CA GLN A 45 21.11 9.71 4.28
C GLN A 45 21.21 9.59 5.81
N GLY A 46 21.55 8.41 6.33
CA GLY A 46 21.54 8.16 7.78
C GLY A 46 20.13 8.14 8.40
N LEU A 47 19.09 7.91 7.60
CA LEU A 47 17.68 7.89 8.01
C LEU A 47 17.15 6.46 8.27
N ALA A 48 17.96 5.44 8.07
CA ALA A 48 17.54 4.03 8.18
C ALA A 48 16.92 3.68 9.54
N ASN A 49 17.36 4.32 10.63
CA ASN A 49 16.80 4.09 11.97
C ASN A 49 15.32 4.47 12.09
N ALA A 50 14.77 5.29 11.19
CA ALA A 50 13.36 5.71 11.26
C ALA A 50 12.38 4.65 10.74
N ILE A 51 12.86 3.60 10.05
CA ILE A 51 12.04 2.47 9.57
C ILE A 51 12.29 1.18 10.35
N ILE A 52 13.21 1.21 11.33
CA ILE A 52 13.55 0.06 12.18
C ILE A 52 12.63 0.05 13.40
N ILE A 53 12.14 -1.14 13.76
CA ILE A 53 11.36 -1.37 14.98
C ILE A 53 12.18 -0.94 16.20
N ASP A 54 11.59 -0.12 17.07
CA ASP A 54 12.25 0.49 18.23
C ASP A 54 13.48 1.34 17.87
N GLY A 55 13.55 1.84 16.64
CA GLY A 55 14.59 2.74 16.17
C GLY A 55 14.58 4.08 16.89
N ASN A 56 15.77 4.63 17.15
CA ASN A 56 15.95 5.87 17.93
C ASN A 56 15.93 7.17 17.08
N ALA A 57 15.21 7.17 15.96
CA ALA A 57 15.11 8.34 15.09
C ALA A 57 14.31 9.48 15.76
N ASN A 58 14.78 10.72 15.56
CA ASN A 58 14.07 11.91 16.02
C ASN A 58 12.84 12.22 15.13
N ASP A 59 11.95 13.10 15.62
CA ASP A 59 10.69 13.43 14.93
C ASP A 59 10.89 14.05 13.54
N LYS A 60 11.98 14.80 13.34
CA LYS A 60 12.31 15.41 12.05
C LYS A 60 12.65 14.33 11.02
N ASP A 61 13.49 13.38 11.40
CA ASP A 61 13.89 12.26 10.54
C ASP A 61 12.70 11.35 10.24
N LYS A 62 11.86 11.08 11.25
CA LYS A 62 10.60 10.35 11.07
C LYS A 62 9.67 11.04 10.06
N ALA A 63 9.49 12.37 10.19
CA ALA A 63 8.66 13.14 9.26
C ALA A 63 9.21 13.13 7.83
N ASN A 64 10.53 13.27 7.67
CA ASN A 64 11.20 13.22 6.36
C ASN A 64 11.00 11.86 5.68
N VAL A 65 11.20 10.77 6.41
CA VAL A 65 10.99 9.40 5.91
C VAL A 65 9.53 9.16 5.55
N LEU A 66 8.58 9.57 6.40
CA LEU A 66 7.16 9.39 6.13
C LEU A 66 6.72 10.13 4.85
N ILE A 67 7.16 11.37 4.68
CA ILE A 67 6.89 12.16 3.45
C ILE A 67 7.53 11.48 2.24
N PHE A 68 8.76 10.98 2.39
CA PHE A 68 9.47 10.30 1.32
C PHE A 68 8.71 9.05 0.86
N ILE A 69 8.37 8.14 1.78
CA ILE A 69 7.63 6.91 1.46
C ILE A 69 6.33 7.27 0.75
N ARG A 70 5.52 8.18 1.31
CA ARG A 70 4.24 8.61 0.70
C ARG A 70 4.39 9.18 -0.71
N ARG A 71 5.46 9.93 -0.99
CA ARG A 71 5.72 10.44 -2.35
C ARG A 71 6.06 9.33 -3.35
N HIS A 72 6.56 8.20 -2.87
CA HIS A 72 6.97 7.05 -3.68
C HIS A 72 5.96 5.89 -3.64
N LEU A 73 4.71 6.15 -3.23
CA LEU A 73 3.60 5.21 -3.36
C LEU A 73 2.74 5.56 -4.59
N TYR A 74 2.05 4.58 -5.16
CA TYR A 74 0.92 4.84 -6.04
C TYR A 74 -0.22 5.56 -5.32
N GLU A 75 -1.06 6.31 -6.04
CA GLU A 75 -2.03 7.22 -5.43
C GLU A 75 -3.10 6.50 -4.57
N SER A 76 -3.55 5.33 -5.01
CA SER A 76 -4.46 4.48 -4.22
C SER A 76 -3.82 4.01 -2.91
N LEU A 77 -2.56 3.59 -2.95
CA LEU A 77 -1.77 3.23 -1.78
C LEU A 77 -1.57 4.42 -0.83
N LYS A 78 -1.30 5.63 -1.36
CA LYS A 78 -1.21 6.84 -0.53
C LYS A 78 -2.52 7.11 0.21
N THR A 79 -3.64 7.03 -0.51
CA THR A 79 -4.97 7.26 0.06
C THR A 79 -5.27 6.24 1.15
N GLN A 80 -4.95 4.98 0.89
CA GLN A 80 -5.10 3.86 1.81
C GLN A 80 -4.31 4.03 3.12
N TYR A 81 -3.07 4.53 3.04
CA TYR A 81 -2.19 4.67 4.21
C TYR A 81 -2.11 6.11 4.76
N LEU A 82 -3.01 7.00 4.34
CA LEU A 82 -2.98 8.43 4.69
C LEU A 82 -3.03 8.69 6.21
N SER A 83 -3.74 7.84 6.96
CA SER A 83 -3.91 7.96 8.41
C SER A 83 -2.68 7.49 9.22
N VAL A 84 -1.75 6.72 8.62
CA VAL A 84 -0.57 6.20 9.32
C VAL A 84 0.45 7.32 9.53
N ARG A 85 0.70 7.70 10.79
CA ARG A 85 1.55 8.85 11.16
C ARG A 85 2.98 8.48 11.55
N ASP A 86 3.27 7.20 11.75
CA ASP A 86 4.62 6.73 12.06
C ASP A 86 5.22 6.02 10.81
N PRO A 87 6.43 6.39 10.37
CA PRO A 87 7.10 5.77 9.22
C PRO A 87 7.45 4.30 9.41
N GLU A 88 7.80 3.86 10.62
CA GLU A 88 8.07 2.44 10.93
C GLU A 88 6.79 1.64 10.71
N ILE A 89 5.67 2.07 11.30
CA ILE A 89 4.37 1.41 11.13
C ILE A 89 3.98 1.36 9.64
N LEU A 90 4.21 2.44 8.90
CA LEU A 90 3.93 2.47 7.46
C LEU A 90 4.79 1.45 6.69
N TRP A 91 6.09 1.45 6.95
CA TRP A 91 7.05 0.56 6.33
C TRP A 91 6.72 -0.91 6.61
N THR A 92 6.50 -1.25 7.89
CA THR A 92 6.14 -2.59 8.34
C THR A 92 4.85 -3.07 7.68
N ARG A 93 3.80 -2.24 7.59
CA ARG A 93 2.54 -2.62 6.92
C ARG A 93 2.69 -2.86 5.42
N LEU A 94 3.51 -2.04 4.73
CA LEU A 94 3.81 -2.25 3.32
C LEU A 94 4.57 -3.57 3.11
N LYS A 95 5.52 -3.85 4.01
CA LYS A 95 6.32 -5.07 3.99
C LYS A 95 5.49 -6.32 4.24
N GLU A 96 4.72 -6.36 5.33
CA GLU A 96 3.80 -7.46 5.64
C GLU A 96 2.84 -7.75 4.48
N ARG A 97 2.33 -6.70 3.81
CA ARG A 97 1.37 -6.88 2.72
C ARG A 97 1.97 -7.51 1.47
N LEU A 98 3.24 -7.22 1.17
CA LEU A 98 3.88 -7.53 -0.13
C LEU A 98 5.05 -8.52 0.00
N GLN A 99 5.39 -8.96 1.20
CA GLN A 99 6.47 -9.92 1.44
C GLN A 99 6.04 -11.37 1.19
N ASP A 100 4.78 -11.72 1.50
CA ASP A 100 4.29 -13.10 1.35
C ASP A 100 4.09 -13.49 -0.12
N PHE A 101 3.68 -12.54 -0.95
CA PHE A 101 3.54 -12.71 -2.40
C PHE A 101 4.19 -11.54 -3.11
N LYS A 102 5.09 -11.83 -4.07
CA LYS A 102 5.84 -10.80 -4.81
C LYS A 102 4.92 -9.88 -5.61
N SER A 103 3.68 -10.29 -5.87
CA SER A 103 2.65 -9.50 -6.53
C SER A 103 1.24 -10.02 -6.19
N VAL A 104 0.23 -9.20 -6.45
CA VAL A 104 -1.18 -9.65 -6.44
C VAL A 104 -1.40 -10.80 -7.43
N PHE A 105 -0.65 -10.83 -8.52
CA PHE A 105 -0.71 -11.91 -9.51
C PHE A 105 -0.24 -13.25 -8.92
N ASP A 106 0.87 -13.27 -8.19
CA ASP A 106 1.40 -14.50 -7.56
C ASP A 106 0.43 -15.04 -6.50
N TYR A 107 -0.17 -14.15 -5.71
CA TYR A 107 -1.24 -14.50 -4.78
C TYR A 107 -2.41 -15.16 -5.51
N ASN A 108 -2.90 -14.50 -6.56
CA ASN A 108 -4.03 -14.95 -7.34
C ASN A 108 -3.77 -16.33 -7.99
N SER A 109 -2.58 -16.52 -8.57
CA SER A 109 -2.17 -17.80 -9.16
C SER A 109 -2.16 -18.91 -8.10
N THR A 110 -1.59 -18.65 -6.93
CA THR A 110 -1.53 -19.64 -5.83
C THR A 110 -2.93 -19.99 -5.32
N LEU A 111 -3.82 -19.00 -5.21
CA LEU A 111 -5.20 -19.24 -4.82
C LEU A 111 -5.92 -20.12 -5.86
N PHE A 112 -5.80 -19.82 -7.15
CA PHE A 112 -6.43 -20.63 -8.20
C PHE A 112 -5.89 -22.06 -8.24
N ASP A 113 -4.60 -22.27 -7.98
CA ASP A 113 -4.03 -23.62 -7.83
C ASP A 113 -4.68 -24.38 -6.66
N ILE A 114 -4.87 -23.72 -5.51
CA ILE A 114 -5.54 -24.32 -4.34
C ILE A 114 -7.01 -24.64 -4.67
N VAL A 115 -7.73 -23.70 -5.28
CA VAL A 115 -9.14 -23.89 -5.68
C VAL A 115 -9.28 -25.07 -6.62
N SER A 116 -8.43 -25.14 -7.66
CA SER A 116 -8.43 -26.25 -8.62
C SER A 116 -8.18 -27.60 -7.95
N ARG A 117 -7.25 -27.65 -6.98
CA ARG A 117 -6.99 -28.87 -6.22
C ARG A 117 -8.16 -29.28 -5.32
N LEU A 118 -8.86 -28.33 -4.70
CA LEU A 118 -10.04 -28.61 -3.90
C LEU A 118 -11.19 -29.13 -4.77
N GLU A 119 -11.39 -28.55 -5.96
CA GLU A 119 -12.39 -29.02 -6.91
C GLU A 119 -12.11 -30.45 -7.38
N LEU A 120 -10.84 -30.82 -7.61
CA LEU A 120 -10.44 -32.20 -7.89
C LEU A 120 -10.75 -33.16 -6.74
N CYS A 121 -10.76 -32.69 -5.50
CA CYS A 121 -11.19 -33.44 -4.33
C CYS A 121 -12.72 -33.43 -4.12
N GLY A 122 -13.49 -32.88 -5.07
CA GLY A 122 -14.95 -32.77 -5.00
C GLY A 122 -15.47 -31.62 -4.15
N VAL A 123 -14.60 -30.72 -3.69
CA VAL A 123 -14.97 -29.52 -2.91
C VAL A 123 -15.04 -28.34 -3.85
N LYS A 124 -16.26 -27.88 -4.15
CA LYS A 124 -16.49 -26.70 -4.98
C LYS A 124 -16.58 -25.46 -4.10
N LEU A 125 -15.67 -24.51 -4.31
CA LEU A 125 -15.72 -23.20 -3.67
C LEU A 125 -16.65 -22.26 -4.44
N THR A 126 -17.46 -21.51 -3.71
CA THR A 126 -18.32 -20.45 -4.24
C THR A 126 -17.57 -19.12 -4.29
N GLU A 127 -18.02 -18.19 -5.14
CA GLU A 127 -17.51 -16.82 -5.21
C GLU A 127 -17.52 -16.13 -3.84
N SER A 128 -18.59 -16.34 -3.05
CA SER A 128 -18.71 -15.77 -1.71
C SER A 128 -17.63 -16.29 -0.76
N GLU A 129 -17.35 -17.60 -0.80
CA GLU A 129 -16.30 -18.20 0.02
C GLU A 129 -14.91 -17.73 -0.39
N LEU A 130 -14.65 -17.58 -1.70
CA LEU A 130 -13.39 -17.01 -2.20
C LEU A 130 -13.19 -15.57 -1.73
N LEU A 131 -14.23 -14.74 -1.83
CA LEU A 131 -14.21 -13.37 -1.35
C LEU A 131 -14.00 -13.32 0.17
N GLU A 132 -14.81 -14.04 0.95
CA GLU A 132 -14.71 -14.08 2.41
C GLU A 132 -13.32 -14.55 2.86
N LYS A 133 -12.79 -15.61 2.24
CA LYS A 133 -11.48 -16.14 2.56
C LYS A 133 -10.38 -15.13 2.25
N THR A 134 -10.43 -14.49 1.08
CA THR A 134 -9.48 -13.45 0.66
C THR A 134 -9.46 -12.27 1.64
N PHE A 135 -10.64 -11.81 2.05
CA PHE A 135 -10.76 -10.74 3.04
C PHE A 135 -10.22 -11.17 4.41
N SER A 136 -10.45 -12.42 4.82
CA SER A 136 -9.97 -12.97 6.10
C SER A 136 -8.46 -13.27 6.12
N THR A 137 -7.83 -13.47 4.96
CA THR A 137 -6.37 -13.67 4.85
C THR A 137 -5.58 -12.36 4.90
N CYS A 138 -6.25 -11.20 4.86
CA CYS A 138 -5.58 -9.93 5.07
C CYS A 138 -5.03 -9.85 6.50
N HIS A 139 -3.78 -9.40 6.66
CA HIS A 139 -3.19 -9.20 7.98
C HIS A 139 -4.04 -8.26 8.86
N ALA A 140 -4.04 -8.48 10.18
CA ALA A 140 -4.85 -7.70 11.13
C ALA A 140 -4.55 -6.18 11.07
N SER A 141 -3.32 -5.80 10.68
CA SER A 141 -2.93 -4.40 10.46
C SER A 141 -3.68 -3.73 9.30
N ASN A 142 -4.35 -4.51 8.44
CA ASN A 142 -5.13 -4.07 7.28
C ASN A 142 -6.67 -4.17 7.50
N ILE A 143 -7.16 -4.27 8.74
CA ILE A 143 -8.62 -4.42 9.01
C ILE A 143 -9.48 -3.29 8.39
N VAL A 144 -8.94 -2.06 8.32
CA VAL A 144 -9.64 -0.92 7.69
C VAL A 144 -9.82 -1.13 6.19
N LEU A 145 -8.83 -1.74 5.54
CA LEU A 145 -8.91 -2.07 4.11
C LEU A 145 -9.86 -3.21 3.85
N GLN A 146 -9.82 -4.23 4.69
CA GLN A 146 -10.78 -5.31 4.66
C GLN A 146 -12.21 -4.77 4.74
N GLN A 147 -12.48 -3.85 5.69
CA GLN A 147 -13.78 -3.20 5.83
C GLN A 147 -14.16 -2.35 4.61
N GLN A 148 -13.22 -1.59 4.03
CA GLN A 148 -13.48 -0.81 2.81
C GLN A 148 -13.82 -1.71 1.62
N TYR A 149 -13.11 -2.83 1.43
CA TYR A 149 -13.42 -3.78 0.36
C TYR A 149 -14.75 -4.51 0.62
N TRP A 150 -15.08 -4.84 1.86
CA TRP A 150 -16.41 -5.36 2.24
C TRP A 150 -17.54 -4.39 1.88
N GLN A 151 -17.35 -3.09 2.12
CA GLN A 151 -18.36 -2.07 1.80
C GLN A 151 -18.59 -1.90 0.29
N ARG A 152 -17.63 -2.29 -0.55
CA ARG A 152 -17.77 -2.21 -2.02
C ARG A 152 -18.68 -3.31 -2.61
N GLN A 153 -19.03 -4.33 -1.84
CA GLN A 153 -19.96 -5.41 -2.24
C GLN A 153 -19.65 -6.03 -3.60
N PHE A 154 -18.40 -6.48 -3.80
CA PHE A 154 -18.02 -7.26 -4.98
C PHE A 154 -18.87 -8.53 -5.09
N LYS A 155 -19.27 -8.89 -6.31
CA LYS A 155 -20.10 -10.07 -6.58
C LYS A 155 -19.27 -11.26 -7.03
N THR A 156 -18.10 -11.00 -7.60
CA THR A 156 -17.17 -12.05 -8.03
C THR A 156 -15.76 -11.77 -7.55
N PHE A 157 -14.99 -12.83 -7.36
CA PHE A 157 -13.58 -12.77 -7.04
C PHE A 157 -12.78 -12.06 -8.16
N SER A 158 -13.19 -12.24 -9.42
CA SER A 158 -12.57 -11.56 -10.57
C SER A 158 -12.70 -10.04 -10.50
N GLU A 159 -13.85 -9.51 -10.06
CA GLU A 159 -14.03 -8.06 -9.86
C GLU A 159 -13.10 -7.52 -8.77
N LEU A 160 -12.93 -8.25 -7.67
CA LEU A 160 -12.00 -7.90 -6.61
C LEU A 160 -10.55 -7.87 -7.12
N ILE A 161 -10.13 -8.92 -7.82
CA ILE A 161 -8.76 -9.02 -8.36
C ILE A 161 -8.48 -7.93 -9.39
N PHE A 162 -9.44 -7.61 -10.26
CA PHE A 162 -9.31 -6.51 -11.19
C PHE A 162 -9.00 -5.20 -10.45
N VAL A 163 -9.79 -4.87 -9.42
CA VAL A 163 -9.53 -3.68 -8.60
C VAL A 163 -8.16 -3.74 -7.94
N LEU A 164 -7.74 -4.87 -7.39
CA LEU A 164 -6.43 -5.00 -6.76
C LEU A 164 -5.26 -4.86 -7.75
N LEU A 165 -5.47 -5.20 -9.02
CA LEU A 165 -4.46 -5.08 -10.09
C LEU A 165 -4.44 -3.70 -10.76
N THR A 166 -5.53 -2.94 -10.70
CA THR A 166 -5.66 -1.66 -11.44
C THR A 166 -5.86 -0.42 -10.57
N ALA A 167 -5.92 -0.54 -9.23
CA ALA A 167 -6.32 0.57 -8.34
C ALA A 167 -5.29 1.69 -8.13
#